data_AF-A0A6N7I989-F1
#
_entry.id   AF-A0A6N7I989-F1
#
_cell.length_a   1.000
_cell.length_b   1.000
_cell.length_c   1.000
_cell.angle_alpha   90.00
_cell.angle_beta   90.00
_cell.angle_gamma   90.00
#
_symmetry.space_group_name_H-M   'P 1'
#
loop_
_entity.id
_entity.type
_entity.pdbx_description
1 polymer ?
#
loop_
_entity_poly.entity_id
_entity_poly.type
_entity_poly.pdbx_seq_one_letter_code
_entity_poly.pdbx_strand_id
1 'polypeptide(L)'
;MVLKKFALDGLIDTAQLLASELVTNAVKATGITKERPTWGELRERCNMVSICIYRTPEGRIVLEVWDTDRTPPVRRQARPDDPYGRGLQLVAELSKDWESRLV
;
A
#
# COMPACT_ATOMS: atom_id res chain seq x y z
N MET A 1 -3.79 12.44 -8.98
CA MET A 1 -5.15 12.68 -9.53
C MET A 1 -6.29 12.58 -8.50
N VAL A 2 -6.06 12.42 -7.18
CA VAL A 2 -7.07 12.76 -6.14
C VAL A 2 -6.50 13.78 -5.14
N LEU A 3 -5.21 13.69 -4.84
CA LEU A 3 -4.52 14.55 -3.87
C LEU A 3 -4.31 16.02 -4.32
N LYS A 4 -4.19 16.29 -5.62
CA LYS A 4 -4.15 17.67 -6.17
C LYS A 4 -5.38 18.49 -5.80
N LYS A 5 -6.54 17.84 -5.64
CA LYS A 5 -7.81 18.51 -5.30
C LYS A 5 -7.84 18.99 -3.84
N PHE A 6 -6.94 18.49 -2.98
CA PHE A 6 -6.91 18.78 -1.55
C PHE A 6 -5.78 19.75 -1.14
N ALA A 7 -5.15 20.45 -2.09
CA ALA A 7 -4.07 21.43 -1.85
C ALA A 7 -2.90 20.87 -1.01
N LEU A 8 -2.53 19.61 -1.27
CA LEU A 8 -1.45 18.89 -0.61
C LEU A 8 -0.37 18.47 -1.59
N ASP A 9 0.02 19.37 -2.50
CA ASP A 9 0.94 19.07 -3.60
C ASP A 9 2.27 18.48 -3.11
N GLY A 10 2.77 18.90 -1.94
CA GLY A 10 3.98 18.36 -1.32
C GLY A 10 3.85 16.94 -0.73
N LEU A 11 2.65 16.37 -0.64
CA LEU A 11 2.42 15.01 -0.13
C LEU A 11 2.02 14.02 -1.23
N ILE A 12 1.85 14.49 -2.47
CA ILE A 12 1.37 13.66 -3.58
C ILE A 12 2.35 12.52 -3.87
N ASP A 13 3.63 12.85 -3.97
CA ASP A 13 4.67 11.88 -4.32
C ASP A 13 4.81 10.83 -3.21
N THR A 14 4.82 11.26 -1.95
CA THR A 14 4.85 10.37 -0.78
C THR A 14 3.62 9.46 -0.76
N ALA A 15 2.42 10.01 -0.86
CA ALA A 15 1.21 9.21 -0.81
C ALA A 15 1.08 8.26 -2.02
N GLN A 16 1.55 8.66 -3.19
CA GLN A 16 1.61 7.77 -4.37
C GLN A 16 2.59 6.62 -4.16
N LEU A 17 3.77 6.90 -3.59
CA LEU A 17 4.74 5.86 -3.24
C LEU A 17 4.16 4.90 -2.21
N LEU A 18 3.58 5.42 -1.11
CA LEU A 18 2.97 4.59 -0.07
C LEU A 18 1.79 3.75 -0.59
N ALA A 19 0.92 4.33 -1.42
CA ALA A 19 -0.13 3.59 -2.13
C ALA A 19 0.45 2.43 -2.93
N SER A 20 1.50 2.70 -3.70
CA SER A 20 2.12 1.71 -4.59
C SER A 20 2.72 0.55 -3.81
N GLU A 21 3.42 0.84 -2.71
CA GLU A 21 4.02 -0.20 -1.85
C GLU A 21 2.94 -1.05 -1.15
N LEU A 22 1.92 -0.42 -0.58
CA LEU A 22 0.84 -1.13 0.12
C LEU A 22 -0.03 -1.95 -0.82
N VAL A 23 -0.42 -1.41 -1.97
CA VAL A 23 -1.17 -2.16 -2.99
C VAL A 23 -0.33 -3.30 -3.57
N THR A 24 0.98 -3.09 -3.77
CA THR A 24 1.87 -4.18 -4.23
C THR A 24 1.93 -5.31 -3.21
N ASN A 25 1.98 -4.99 -1.91
CA ASN A 25 1.95 -6.01 -0.86
C ASN A 25 0.61 -6.75 -0.83
N ALA A 26 -0.51 -6.02 -0.89
CA ALA A 26 -1.86 -6.59 -0.94
C ALA A 26 -2.03 -7.54 -2.15
N VAL A 27 -1.59 -7.13 -3.34
CA VAL A 27 -1.63 -7.97 -4.54
C VAL A 27 -0.75 -9.22 -4.38
N LYS A 28 0.45 -9.10 -3.81
CA LYS A 28 1.31 -10.25 -3.54
C LYS A 28 0.70 -11.24 -2.55
N ALA A 29 -0.05 -10.74 -1.56
CA ALA A 29 -0.75 -11.57 -0.58
C ALA A 29 -1.80 -12.48 -1.23
N THR A 30 -2.40 -12.05 -2.36
CA THR A 30 -3.31 -12.90 -3.16
C THR A 30 -2.63 -14.09 -3.88
N GLY A 31 -1.30 -14.22 -3.75
CA GLY A 31 -0.49 -15.22 -4.44
C GLY A 31 -0.08 -14.84 -5.86
N ILE A 32 -0.40 -13.62 -6.32
CA ILE A 32 0.11 -13.10 -7.60
C ILE A 32 1.53 -12.56 -7.39
N THR A 33 2.51 -13.28 -7.91
CA THR A 33 3.94 -12.89 -7.83
C THR A 33 4.54 -12.53 -9.18
N LYS A 34 3.81 -12.79 -10.28
CA LYS A 34 4.23 -12.46 -11.64
C LYS A 34 4.27 -10.95 -11.84
N GLU A 35 5.33 -10.44 -12.47
CA GLU A 35 5.46 -9.00 -12.77
C GLU A 35 4.36 -8.47 -13.71
N ARG A 36 3.87 -9.33 -14.61
CA ARG A 36 2.80 -9.02 -15.57
C ARG A 36 1.71 -10.10 -15.52
N PRO A 37 0.83 -10.06 -14.51
CA PRO A 37 -0.31 -10.95 -14.45
C PRO A 37 -1.30 -10.62 -15.57
N THR A 38 -2.03 -11.62 -16.02
CA THR A 38 -3.15 -11.46 -16.94
C THR A 38 -4.35 -10.84 -16.22
N TRP A 39 -5.26 -10.23 -16.99
CA TRP A 39 -6.53 -9.72 -16.44
C TRP A 39 -7.37 -10.82 -15.77
N GLY A 40 -7.30 -12.06 -16.25
CA GLY A 40 -7.98 -13.21 -15.64
C GLY A 40 -7.46 -13.51 -14.24
N GLU A 41 -6.13 -13.60 -14.09
CA GLU A 41 -5.48 -13.84 -12.79
C GLU A 41 -5.79 -12.72 -11.78
N LEU A 42 -5.76 -11.46 -12.23
CA LEU A 42 -6.14 -10.31 -11.39
C LEU A 42 -7.61 -10.39 -10.97
N ARG A 43 -8.52 -10.73 -11.88
CA ARG A 43 -9.96 -10.80 -11.57
C ARG A 43 -10.28 -11.96 -10.61
N GLU A 44 -9.58 -13.08 -10.74
CA GLU A 44 -9.81 -14.25 -9.89
C GLU A 44 -9.23 -14.06 -8.48
N ARG A 45 -8.04 -13.48 -8.36
CA ARG A 45 -7.28 -13.45 -7.10
C ARG A 45 -7.24 -12.08 -6.42
N CYS A 46 -7.35 -10.97 -7.16
CA CYS A 46 -7.33 -9.59 -6.62
C CYS A 46 -8.72 -8.94 -6.60
N ASN A 47 -9.81 -9.71 -6.56
CA ASN A 47 -11.18 -9.17 -6.60
C ASN A 47 -11.54 -8.23 -5.44
N MET A 48 -10.71 -8.14 -4.40
CA MET A 48 -10.98 -7.39 -3.17
C MET A 48 -9.78 -6.59 -2.65
N VAL A 49 -8.85 -6.16 -3.52
CA VAL A 49 -7.86 -5.14 -3.11
C VAL A 49 -8.49 -3.75 -3.28
N SER A 50 -8.61 -2.99 -2.18
CA SER A 50 -9.19 -1.64 -2.19
C SER A 50 -8.27 -0.63 -1.52
N ILE A 51 -8.36 0.63 -1.97
CA ILE A 51 -7.62 1.76 -1.41
C ILE A 51 -8.60 2.87 -1.01
N CYS A 52 -8.44 3.39 0.19
CA CYS A 52 -9.18 4.54 0.70
C CYS A 52 -8.19 5.63 1.11
N ILE A 53 -8.48 6.87 0.74
CA ILE A 53 -7.72 8.05 1.17
C ILE A 53 -8.70 9.05 1.73
N TYR A 54 -8.49 9.45 2.98
CA TYR A 54 -9.35 10.43 3.65
C TYR A 54 -8.54 11.33 4.59
N ARG A 55 -9.13 12.46 4.95
CA ARG A 55 -8.56 13.41 5.90
C ARG A 55 -9.28 13.28 7.24
N THR A 56 -8.53 13.19 8.34
CA THR A 56 -9.09 13.17 9.69
C THR A 56 -9.48 14.58 10.15
N PRO A 57 -10.34 14.72 11.17
CA PRO A 57 -10.66 16.03 11.76
C PRO A 57 -9.44 16.80 12.25
N GLU A 58 -8.39 16.10 12.69
CA GLU A 58 -7.11 16.67 13.15
C GLU A 58 -6.18 17.09 11.98
N GLY A 59 -6.66 16.97 10.74
CA GLY A 59 -5.94 17.39 9.54
C GLY A 59 -4.90 16.39 9.03
N ARG A 60 -4.88 15.15 9.54
CA ARG A 60 -4.01 14.09 9.03
C ARG A 60 -4.59 13.50 7.74
N ILE A 61 -3.73 13.05 6.83
CA ILE A 61 -4.15 12.20 5.71
C ILE A 61 -3.91 10.75 6.10
N VAL A 62 -4.95 9.94 5.93
CA VAL A 62 -4.89 8.49 6.13
C VAL A 62 -5.04 7.81 4.78
N LEU A 63 -4.19 6.82 4.56
CA LEU A 63 -4.23 5.94 3.40
C LEU A 63 -4.39 4.52 3.94
N GLU A 64 -5.53 3.91 3.63
CA GLU A 64 -5.83 2.53 3.99
C GLU A 64 -5.83 1.67 2.73
N VAL A 65 -5.15 0.53 2.80
CA VAL A 65 -5.25 -0.53 1.79
C VAL A 65 -5.83 -1.75 2.49
N TRP A 66 -6.82 -2.37 1.85
CA TRP A 66 -7.46 -3.58 2.34
C TRP A 66 -7.36 -4.68 1.30
N ASP A 67 -7.12 -5.89 1.78
CA ASP A 67 -7.10 -7.13 1.01
C ASP A 67 -7.75 -8.27 1.83
N THR A 68 -7.84 -9.45 1.24
CA THR A 68 -8.51 -10.61 1.84
C THR A 68 -7.61 -11.52 2.65
N ASP A 69 -6.29 -11.29 2.62
CA ASP A 69 -5.35 -12.09 3.38
C ASP A 69 -5.46 -11.71 4.87
N ARG A 70 -5.65 -12.73 5.71
CA ARG A 70 -5.77 -12.56 7.16
C ARG A 70 -4.40 -12.59 7.85
N THR A 71 -3.33 -12.72 7.09
CA THR A 71 -1.96 -12.71 7.57
C THR A 71 -1.49 -11.26 7.70
N PRO A 72 -1.08 -10.83 8.91
CA PRO A 72 -0.55 -9.48 9.07
C PRO A 72 0.66 -9.23 8.17
N PRO A 73 0.82 -8.00 7.63
CA PRO A 73 1.96 -7.65 6.81
C PRO A 73 3.25 -7.75 7.63
N VAL A 74 4.16 -8.65 7.20
CA VAL A 74 5.44 -8.86 7.90
C VAL A 74 6.46 -7.85 7.41
N ARG A 75 6.91 -6.96 8.30
CA ARG A 75 8.05 -6.07 8.03
C ARG A 75 9.29 -6.91 7.78
N ARG A 76 9.82 -6.83 6.56
CA ARG A 76 11.15 -7.37 6.24
C ARG A 76 12.17 -6.25 6.29
N GLN A 77 13.28 -6.47 6.99
CA GLN A 77 14.47 -5.63 6.82
C GLN A 77 15.21 -6.14 5.59
N ALA A 78 15.04 -5.44 4.47
CA ALA A 78 15.78 -5.70 3.26
C ALA A 78 17.22 -5.19 3.41
N ARG A 79 18.20 -5.97 2.95
CA ARG A 79 19.59 -5.51 2.88
C ARG A 79 19.74 -4.44 1.79
N PRO A 80 20.80 -3.61 1.83
CA PRO A 80 21.01 -2.55 0.84
C PRO A 80 21.01 -3.04 -0.62
N ASP A 81 21.44 -4.29 -0.85
CA ASP A 81 21.52 -4.97 -2.14
C ASP A 81 20.27 -5.78 -2.50
N ASP A 82 19.28 -5.88 -1.60
CA ASP A 82 18.06 -6.61 -1.90
C ASP A 82 17.19 -5.84 -2.92
N PRO A 83 16.83 -6.48 -4.05
CA PRO A 83 15.98 -5.85 -5.05
C PRO A 83 14.54 -5.62 -4.56
N TYR A 84 14.11 -6.30 -3.49
CA TYR A 84 12.73 -6.28 -3.00
C TYR A 84 12.64 -6.17 -1.47
N GLY A 85 11.43 -6.00 -0.95
CA GLY A 85 11.13 -6.11 0.48
C GLY A 85 11.36 -4.83 1.30
N ARG A 86 11.58 -3.70 0.64
CA ARG A 86 11.68 -2.37 1.27
C ARG A 86 10.33 -1.69 1.47
N GLY A 87 9.25 -2.22 0.89
CA GLY A 87 7.95 -1.52 0.87
C GLY A 87 7.43 -1.13 2.25
N LEU A 88 7.37 -2.07 3.20
CA LEU A 88 6.90 -1.75 4.56
C LEU A 88 7.91 -0.90 5.36
N GLN A 89 9.19 -0.91 4.98
CA GLN A 89 10.19 -0.02 5.55
C GLN A 89 9.96 1.42 5.07
N LEU A 90 9.75 1.63 3.77
CA LEU A 90 9.39 2.93 3.20
C LEU A 90 8.09 3.46 3.81
N VAL A 91 7.09 2.59 4.01
CA VAL A 91 5.86 2.94 4.74
C VAL A 91 6.18 3.41 6.16
N ALA A 92 7.05 2.70 6.89
CA ALA A 92 7.43 3.09 8.24
C ALA A 92 8.21 4.40 8.31
N GLU A 93 9.07 4.68 7.35
CA GLU A 93 9.94 5.88 7.33
C GLU A 93 9.20 7.14 6.88
N LEU A 94 8.24 7.00 5.95
CA LEU A 94 7.57 8.14 5.32
C LEU A 94 6.18 8.44 5.90
N SER A 95 5.63 7.54 6.73
CA SER A 95 4.39 7.80 7.46
C SER A 95 4.67 8.35 8.84
N LYS A 96 3.74 9.16 9.37
CA LYS A 96 3.82 9.60 10.77
C LYS A 96 3.58 8.44 11.73
N ASP A 97 2.59 7.61 11.39
CA ASP A 97 2.18 6.40 12.11
C ASP A 97 1.66 5.38 11.07
N TRP A 98 1.83 4.08 11.31
CA TRP A 98 1.15 3.04 10.52
C TRP A 98 0.89 1.77 11.34
N GLU A 99 -0.22 1.11 11.03
CA GLU A 99 -0.68 -0.11 11.70
C GLU A 99 -1.40 -1.04 10.70
N SER A 100 -1.62 -2.28 11.09
CA SER A 100 -2.47 -3.24 10.37
C SER A 100 -3.53 -3.80 11.31
N ARG A 101 -4.77 -3.94 10.84
CA ARG A 101 -5.87 -4.52 11.62
C ARG A 101 -6.62 -5.58 10.81
N LEU A 102 -7.13 -6.59 11.51
CA LEU A 102 -8.13 -7.50 10.96
C LEU A 102 -9.51 -6.87 11.12
N VAL A 103 -10.28 -6.86 10.04
CA VAL A 103 -11.66 -6.36 9.96
C VAL A 103 -12.63 -7.49 9.64
#